data_AF-A0A0G0NAZ9-F1
#
_entry.id   AF-A0A0G0NAZ9-F1
#
_cell.length_a   1.000
_cell.length_b   1.000
_cell.length_c   1.000
_cell.angle_alpha   90.00
_cell.angle_beta   90.00
_cell.angle_gamma   90.00
#
_symmetry.space_group_name_H-M   'P 1'
#
loop_
_entity.id
_entity.type
_entity.pdbx_description
1 polymer ?
#
loop_
_entity_poly.entity_id
_entity_poly.type
_entity_poly.pdbx_seq_one_letter_code
_entity_poly.pdbx_strand_id
1 'polypeptide(L)'
;MNIRSYSIWKMVPFYNLFQFPWRLLAFTGIFSSILAAFLIDTLGTRTKKAVFGKLAALIIIAASISMTVGYFKPSRIFYKNDNDYLNRMFANRTTKGYKSEASKEYLNWSEDYLLLPYGMEKKPDRLPTAKFASVGDGITVKSIREISPVSWEADIDVEDSGKLNFYVLNFPGWVVYVNRIRADLSSGESGQVVFNVHEGATEIKAYWTETGSRKVADAISLFSIILLIIFPIKSALPENK
;
A
#
# COMPACT_ATOMS: atom_id res chain seq x y z
N MET A 1 -17.93 7.23 3.96
CA MET A 1 -18.25 7.57 5.36
C MET A 1 -19.76 7.57 5.59
N ASN A 2 -20.22 7.38 6.83
CA ASN A 2 -21.65 7.42 7.14
C ASN A 2 -22.18 8.86 6.93
N ILE A 3 -23.23 9.01 6.13
CA ILE A 3 -23.87 10.29 5.83
C ILE A 3 -24.29 11.06 7.10
N ARG A 4 -24.66 10.32 8.17
CA ARG A 4 -25.17 10.89 9.43
C ARG A 4 -24.12 11.69 10.20
N SER A 5 -22.84 11.40 10.02
CA SER A 5 -21.74 12.11 10.69
C SER A 5 -20.87 12.92 9.72
N TYR A 6 -21.26 13.00 8.45
CA TYR A 6 -20.44 13.60 7.40
C TYR A 6 -20.07 15.07 7.66
N SER A 7 -20.98 15.87 8.23
CA SER A 7 -20.73 17.27 8.58
C SER A 7 -19.59 17.45 9.60
N ILE A 8 -19.47 16.53 10.56
CA ILE A 8 -18.40 16.54 11.57
C ILE A 8 -17.06 16.20 10.90
N TRP A 9 -17.07 15.19 10.03
CA TRP A 9 -15.86 14.74 9.35
C TRP A 9 -15.23 15.78 8.46
N LYS A 10 -16.01 16.69 7.85
CA LYS A 10 -15.47 17.78 7.04
C LYS A 10 -14.57 18.75 7.82
N MET A 11 -14.67 18.78 9.15
CA MET A 11 -13.84 19.61 10.00
C MET A 11 -12.44 19.03 10.22
N VAL A 12 -12.25 17.73 9.93
CA VAL A 12 -10.97 17.04 10.16
C VAL A 12 -10.10 17.18 8.90
N PRO A 13 -8.87 17.70 9.03
CA PRO A 13 -7.90 17.67 7.94
C PRO A 13 -7.72 16.24 7.43
N PHE A 14 -7.60 16.08 6.11
CA PHE A 14 -7.40 14.76 5.48
C PHE A 14 -8.56 13.76 5.64
N TYR A 15 -9.80 14.21 5.90
CA TYR A 15 -10.97 13.32 5.99
C TYR A 15 -11.13 12.43 4.75
N ASN A 16 -10.71 12.91 3.59
CA ASN A 16 -10.72 12.22 2.30
C ASN A 16 -9.71 11.06 2.21
N LEU A 17 -8.69 11.01 3.08
CA LEU A 17 -7.79 9.86 3.19
C LEU A 17 -8.45 8.69 3.94
N PHE A 18 -9.45 8.97 4.78
CA PHE A 18 -10.22 7.95 5.52
C PHE A 18 -11.37 7.40 4.66
N GLN A 19 -11.05 6.73 3.56
CA GLN A 19 -12.03 6.07 2.69
C GLN A 19 -12.90 5.05 3.47
N PHE A 20 -12.31 4.43 4.49
CA PHE A 20 -12.94 3.39 5.29
C PHE A 20 -12.83 3.70 6.78
N PRO A 21 -13.86 4.30 7.39
CA PRO A 21 -13.86 4.69 8.80
C PRO A 21 -13.59 3.52 9.75
N TRP A 22 -13.93 2.29 9.34
CA TRP A 22 -13.66 1.10 10.15
C TRP A 22 -12.16 0.82 10.34
N ARG A 23 -11.26 1.43 9.56
CA ARG A 23 -9.80 1.38 9.84
C ARG A 23 -9.46 1.99 11.20
N LEU A 24 -10.28 2.91 11.69
CA LEU A 24 -10.13 3.47 13.04
C LEU A 24 -10.55 2.49 14.14
N LEU A 25 -11.21 1.37 13.80
CA LEU A 25 -11.55 0.34 14.78
C LEU A 25 -10.29 -0.31 15.37
N ALA A 26 -9.17 -0.30 14.65
CA ALA A 26 -7.89 -0.77 15.18
C ALA A 26 -7.49 0.05 16.42
N PHE A 27 -7.58 1.38 16.34
CA PHE A 27 -7.32 2.26 17.48
C PHE A 27 -8.32 2.03 18.60
N THR A 28 -9.62 1.94 18.29
CA THR A 28 -10.62 1.67 19.34
C THR A 28 -10.39 0.31 20.00
N GLY A 29 -9.91 -0.69 19.26
CA GLY A 29 -9.58 -2.01 19.80
C GLY A 29 -8.42 -1.95 20.79
N ILE A 30 -7.33 -1.28 20.39
CA ILE A 30 -6.14 -1.09 21.24
C ILE A 30 -6.49 -0.27 22.49
N PHE A 31 -7.16 0.89 22.34
CA PHE A 31 -7.49 1.72 23.49
C PHE A 31 -8.54 1.07 24.41
N SER A 32 -9.50 0.33 23.86
CA SER A 32 -10.45 -0.44 24.67
C SER A 32 -9.77 -1.56 25.46
N SER A 33 -8.76 -2.23 24.90
CA SER A 33 -8.04 -3.28 25.63
C SER A 33 -7.19 -2.71 26.76
N ILE A 34 -6.52 -1.57 26.54
CA ILE A 34 -5.80 -0.83 27.59
C ILE A 34 -6.76 -0.37 28.68
N LEU A 35 -7.92 0.20 28.32
CA LEU A 35 -8.93 0.64 29.27
C LEU A 35 -9.49 -0.53 30.08
N ALA A 36 -9.73 -1.68 29.44
CA ALA A 36 -10.17 -2.89 30.13
C ALA A 36 -9.10 -3.39 31.12
N ALA A 37 -7.82 -3.41 30.73
CA ALA A 37 -6.73 -3.77 31.62
C ALA A 37 -6.62 -2.82 32.82
N PHE A 38 -6.69 -1.51 32.58
CA PHE A 38 -6.70 -0.51 33.64
C PHE A 38 -7.89 -0.68 34.60
N LEU A 39 -9.08 -0.96 34.08
CA LEU A 39 -10.27 -1.20 34.89
C LEU A 39 -10.12 -2.46 35.76
N ILE A 40 -9.55 -3.54 35.21
CA ILE A 40 -9.25 -4.76 35.98
C ILE A 40 -8.22 -4.48 37.08
N ASP A 41 -7.16 -3.74 36.78
CA ASP A 41 -6.08 -3.41 37.73
C ASP A 41 -6.57 -2.52 38.87
N THR A 42 -7.28 -1.44 38.55
CA THR A 42 -7.88 -0.53 39.55
C THR A 42 -8.88 -1.24 40.47
N LEU A 43 -9.60 -2.25 39.97
CA LEU A 43 -10.48 -3.08 40.79
C LEU A 43 -9.73 -4.15 41.60
N GLY A 44 -8.55 -4.61 41.15
CA GLY A 44 -7.81 -5.75 41.70
C GLY A 44 -6.75 -5.45 42.77
N THR A 45 -6.29 -4.21 42.91
CA THR A 45 -5.07 -3.83 43.67
C THR A 45 -5.17 -3.79 45.20
N ARG A 46 -6.30 -4.15 45.82
CA ARG A 46 -6.38 -4.40 47.28
C ARG A 46 -6.65 -5.88 47.53
N THR A 47 -5.95 -6.50 48.49
CA THR A 47 -5.93 -7.96 48.76
C THR A 47 -7.29 -8.64 48.94
N LYS A 48 -8.36 -7.91 49.30
CA LYS A 48 -9.74 -8.42 49.34
C LYS A 48 -10.56 -8.22 48.05
N LYS A 49 -10.03 -7.47 47.08
CA LYS A 49 -10.64 -7.16 45.77
C LYS A 49 -10.01 -7.89 44.58
N ALA A 50 -8.95 -8.66 44.79
CA ALA A 50 -8.34 -9.47 43.73
C ALA A 50 -9.32 -10.48 43.08
N VAL A 51 -10.27 -11.02 43.86
CA VAL A 51 -11.36 -11.87 43.35
C VAL A 51 -12.31 -11.07 42.45
N PHE A 52 -12.62 -9.82 42.81
CA PHE A 52 -13.45 -8.93 42.00
C PHE A 52 -12.79 -8.55 40.68
N GLY A 53 -11.47 -8.30 40.67
CA GLY A 53 -10.72 -8.06 39.43
C GLY A 53 -10.75 -9.26 38.48
N LYS A 54 -10.54 -10.48 39.00
CA LYS A 54 -10.64 -11.73 38.20
C LYS A 54 -12.05 -11.97 37.67
N LEU A 55 -13.07 -11.74 38.49
CA LEU A 55 -14.47 -11.87 38.08
C LEU A 55 -14.84 -10.82 37.02
N ALA A 56 -14.42 -9.57 37.19
CA ALA A 56 -14.62 -8.51 36.20
C ALA A 56 -13.94 -8.86 34.87
N ALA A 57 -12.71 -9.39 34.91
CA ALA A 57 -12.02 -9.87 33.70
C ALA A 57 -12.81 -10.98 33.01
N LEU A 58 -13.28 -11.99 33.76
CA LEU A 58 -14.09 -13.08 33.21
C LEU A 58 -15.40 -12.58 32.59
N ILE A 59 -16.10 -11.66 33.26
CA ILE A 59 -17.33 -11.04 32.75
C ILE A 59 -17.05 -10.28 31.46
N ILE A 60 -16.00 -9.46 31.42
CA ILE A 60 -15.63 -8.68 30.23
C ILE A 60 -15.32 -9.62 29.05
N ILE A 61 -14.55 -10.71 29.29
CA ILE A 61 -14.25 -11.70 28.26
C ILE A 61 -15.53 -12.38 27.76
N ALA A 62 -16.36 -12.89 28.68
CA ALA A 62 -17.60 -13.59 28.34
C ALA A 62 -18.59 -12.68 27.60
N ALA A 63 -18.74 -11.42 28.05
CA ALA A 63 -19.58 -10.43 27.40
C ALA A 63 -19.06 -10.09 26.01
N SER A 64 -17.74 -9.89 25.86
CA SER A 64 -17.12 -9.60 24.56
C SER A 64 -17.37 -10.72 23.56
N ILE A 65 -17.19 -11.99 23.96
CA ILE A 65 -17.46 -13.14 23.09
C ILE A 65 -18.96 -13.24 22.76
N SER A 66 -19.82 -13.19 23.78
CA SER A 66 -21.28 -13.33 23.59
C SER A 66 -21.86 -12.24 22.69
N MET A 67 -21.42 -10.98 22.85
CA MET A 67 -21.88 -9.87 22.03
C MET A 67 -21.31 -9.91 20.60
N THR A 68 -20.17 -10.57 20.37
CA THR A 68 -19.51 -10.59 19.05
C THR A 68 -19.79 -11.86 18.24
N VAL A 69 -20.13 -12.98 18.87
CA VAL A 69 -20.31 -14.27 18.19
C VAL A 69 -21.34 -14.21 17.04
N GLY A 70 -22.40 -13.41 17.21
CA GLY A 70 -23.44 -13.23 16.19
C GLY A 70 -22.97 -12.53 14.91
N TYR A 71 -21.80 -11.88 14.93
CA TYR A 71 -21.18 -11.24 13.77
C TYR A 71 -20.28 -12.19 12.97
N PHE A 72 -20.01 -13.42 13.44
CA PHE A 72 -19.26 -14.45 12.69
C PHE A 72 -20.11 -15.11 11.60
N LYS A 73 -20.80 -14.30 10.81
CA LYS A 73 -21.54 -14.72 9.63
C LYS A 73 -21.37 -13.69 8.52
N PRO A 74 -21.25 -14.11 7.26
CA PRO A 74 -21.19 -13.17 6.15
C PRO A 74 -22.49 -12.36 6.09
N SER A 75 -22.38 -11.06 5.81
CA SER A 75 -23.57 -10.20 5.65
C SER A 75 -24.41 -10.60 4.44
N ARG A 76 -23.76 -11.11 3.39
CA ARG A 76 -24.35 -11.66 2.17
C ARG A 76 -23.42 -12.74 1.59
N ILE A 77 -24.00 -13.75 0.94
CA ILE A 77 -23.28 -14.74 0.15
C ILE A 77 -23.52 -14.40 -1.33
N PHE A 78 -22.45 -14.26 -2.10
CA PHE A 78 -22.51 -14.00 -3.53
C PHE A 78 -21.84 -15.14 -4.28
N TYR A 79 -22.54 -15.69 -5.28
CA TYR A 79 -21.97 -16.64 -6.21
C TYR A 79 -21.50 -15.89 -7.45
N LYS A 80 -20.19 -15.93 -7.68
CA LYS A 80 -19.51 -15.29 -8.81
C LYS A 80 -18.58 -16.31 -9.44
N ASN A 81 -18.51 -16.32 -10.77
CA ASN A 81 -17.56 -17.17 -11.46
C ASN A 81 -16.17 -16.52 -11.43
N ASP A 82 -15.13 -17.30 -11.74
CA ASP A 82 -13.76 -16.79 -11.74
C ASP A 82 -13.56 -15.63 -12.74
N ASN A 83 -14.26 -15.65 -13.88
CA ASN A 83 -14.18 -14.59 -14.89
C ASN A 83 -14.67 -13.24 -14.35
N ASP A 84 -15.67 -13.21 -13.47
CA ASP A 84 -16.16 -11.97 -12.86
C ASP A 84 -15.04 -11.28 -12.08
N TYR A 85 -14.25 -12.04 -11.33
CA TYR A 85 -13.12 -11.51 -10.57
C TYR A 85 -11.93 -11.20 -11.46
N LEU A 86 -11.60 -12.10 -12.40
CA LEU A 86 -10.44 -11.93 -13.27
C LEU A 86 -10.59 -10.70 -14.16
N ASN A 87 -11.75 -10.53 -14.81
CA ASN A 87 -12.04 -9.35 -15.62
C ASN A 87 -12.12 -8.08 -14.77
N ARG A 88 -12.56 -8.14 -13.51
CA ARG A 88 -12.65 -6.94 -12.67
C ARG A 88 -11.31 -6.52 -12.08
N MET A 89 -10.48 -7.46 -11.65
CA MET A 89 -9.28 -7.17 -10.85
C MET A 89 -8.00 -7.12 -11.67
N PHE A 90 -7.96 -7.79 -12.82
CA PHE A 90 -6.78 -7.83 -13.68
C PHE A 90 -7.13 -7.27 -15.04
N ALA A 91 -6.28 -6.37 -15.55
CA ALA A 91 -6.53 -5.68 -16.81
C ALA A 91 -6.86 -6.65 -17.95
N ASN A 92 -6.13 -7.76 -18.05
CA ASN A 92 -6.21 -8.65 -19.20
C ASN A 92 -6.38 -10.14 -18.90
N ARG A 93 -6.67 -10.51 -17.65
CA ARG A 93 -6.73 -11.93 -17.27
C ARG A 93 -8.16 -12.46 -17.37
N THR A 94 -8.30 -13.65 -17.92
CA THR A 94 -9.56 -14.41 -18.00
C THR A 94 -9.30 -15.88 -17.67
N THR A 95 -10.35 -16.68 -17.49
CA THR A 95 -10.22 -18.15 -17.36
C THR A 95 -9.67 -18.81 -18.62
N LYS A 96 -9.72 -18.13 -19.77
CA LYS A 96 -9.15 -18.59 -21.05
C LYS A 96 -7.71 -18.09 -21.30
N GLY A 97 -7.09 -17.43 -20.31
CA GLY A 97 -5.76 -16.86 -20.42
C GLY A 97 -5.78 -15.34 -20.57
N TYR A 98 -4.77 -14.80 -21.25
CA TYR A 98 -4.52 -13.36 -21.36
C TYR A 98 -5.10 -12.75 -22.64
N LYS A 99 -5.56 -11.50 -22.54
CA LYS A 99 -5.88 -10.63 -23.67
C LYS A 99 -4.84 -9.52 -23.80
N SER A 100 -4.79 -8.85 -24.94
CA SER A 100 -3.98 -7.65 -25.15
C SER A 100 -4.72 -6.38 -24.70
N GLU A 101 -6.05 -6.39 -24.78
CA GLU A 101 -6.92 -5.27 -24.40
C GLU A 101 -7.41 -5.41 -22.96
N ALA A 102 -7.59 -4.26 -22.29
CA ALA A 102 -8.18 -4.22 -20.97
C ALA A 102 -9.67 -4.58 -21.03
N SER A 103 -10.17 -5.30 -20.04
CA SER A 103 -11.61 -5.57 -19.94
C SER A 103 -12.39 -4.29 -19.60
N LYS A 104 -13.66 -4.22 -20.05
CA LYS A 104 -14.54 -3.10 -19.70
C LYS A 104 -14.80 -3.05 -18.20
N GLU A 105 -14.89 -4.21 -17.57
CA GLU A 105 -15.10 -4.35 -16.13
C GLU A 105 -13.92 -3.82 -15.33
N TYR A 106 -12.68 -4.08 -15.75
CA TYR A 106 -11.48 -3.56 -15.11
C TYR A 106 -11.45 -2.03 -15.20
N LEU A 107 -11.69 -1.48 -16.39
CA LEU A 107 -11.68 -0.03 -16.61
C LEU A 107 -12.70 0.66 -15.69
N ASN A 108 -13.90 0.08 -15.55
CA ASN A 108 -14.98 0.68 -14.79
C ASN A 108 -14.96 0.40 -13.27
N TRP A 109 -14.44 -0.74 -12.80
CA TRP A 109 -14.69 -1.22 -11.42
C TRP A 109 -13.45 -1.63 -10.61
N SER A 110 -12.25 -1.63 -11.17
CA SER A 110 -11.05 -2.11 -10.44
C SER A 110 -10.52 -1.13 -9.39
N GLU A 111 -10.98 0.12 -9.38
CA GLU A 111 -10.38 1.23 -8.61
C GLU A 111 -11.09 1.58 -7.31
N ASP A 112 -12.08 0.80 -6.85
CA ASP A 112 -12.73 1.12 -5.57
C ASP A 112 -11.71 1.24 -4.40
N TYR A 113 -10.47 0.80 -4.59
CA TYR A 113 -9.40 0.79 -3.59
C TYR A 113 -8.04 1.38 -4.03
N LEU A 114 -7.81 1.72 -5.31
CA LEU A 114 -6.52 2.22 -5.79
C LEU A 114 -6.75 3.48 -6.60
N LEU A 115 -6.21 4.61 -6.12
CA LEU A 115 -6.22 5.87 -6.86
C LEU A 115 -5.27 5.76 -8.05
N LEU A 116 -5.67 6.35 -9.19
CA LEU A 116 -4.75 6.58 -10.29
C LEU A 116 -3.52 7.38 -9.81
N PRO A 117 -2.34 7.16 -10.41
CA PRO A 117 -1.18 8.01 -10.19
C PRO A 117 -1.51 9.49 -10.37
N TYR A 118 -0.79 10.33 -9.63
CA TYR A 118 -0.96 11.79 -9.75
C TYR A 118 -0.76 12.24 -11.20
N GLY A 119 -1.73 13.02 -11.72
CA GLY A 119 -1.71 13.54 -13.08
C GLY A 119 -2.31 12.61 -14.15
N MET A 120 -2.81 11.43 -13.78
CA MET A 120 -3.53 10.55 -14.70
C MET A 120 -5.04 10.78 -14.60
N GLU A 121 -5.70 10.99 -15.75
CA GLU A 121 -7.15 11.17 -15.83
C GLU A 121 -7.91 9.85 -16.05
N LYS A 122 -7.30 8.91 -16.76
CA LYS A 122 -7.91 7.62 -17.09
C LYS A 122 -6.88 6.50 -17.16
N LYS A 123 -7.35 5.27 -16.94
CA LYS A 123 -6.54 4.07 -17.11
C LYS A 123 -6.14 3.84 -18.57
N PRO A 124 -5.04 3.13 -18.81
CA PRO A 124 -4.72 2.61 -20.12
C PRO A 124 -5.72 1.52 -20.54
N ASP A 125 -6.23 1.63 -21.76
CA ASP A 125 -7.16 0.66 -22.35
C ASP A 125 -6.45 -0.59 -22.89
N ARG A 126 -5.12 -0.54 -22.98
CA ARG A 126 -4.26 -1.61 -23.52
C ARG A 126 -3.02 -1.76 -22.68
N LEU A 127 -2.50 -2.98 -22.67
CA LEU A 127 -1.24 -3.25 -22.00
C LEU A 127 -0.04 -2.91 -22.89
N PRO A 128 1.07 -2.48 -22.28
CA PRO A 128 2.32 -2.34 -22.99
C PRO A 128 2.82 -3.70 -23.47
N THR A 129 3.42 -3.73 -24.65
CA THR A 129 3.96 -4.95 -25.28
C THR A 129 5.30 -5.39 -24.69
N ALA A 130 6.05 -4.46 -24.11
CA ALA A 130 7.34 -4.68 -23.48
C ALA A 130 7.49 -3.80 -22.23
N LYS A 131 8.48 -4.11 -21.39
CA LYS A 131 8.76 -3.31 -20.18
C LYS A 131 9.36 -1.93 -20.52
N PHE A 132 10.15 -1.89 -21.58
CA PHE A 132 10.74 -0.70 -22.17
C PHE A 132 10.27 -0.56 -23.61
N ALA A 133 9.86 0.63 -24.03
CA ALA A 133 9.48 0.90 -25.42
C ALA A 133 9.84 2.32 -25.83
N SER A 134 10.29 2.48 -27.08
CA SER A 134 10.59 3.79 -27.65
C SER A 134 9.32 4.62 -27.88
N VAL A 135 9.47 5.94 -27.80
CA VAL A 135 8.46 6.91 -28.26
C VAL A 135 8.94 7.43 -29.63
N GLY A 136 8.83 6.59 -30.65
CA GLY A 136 9.29 6.87 -32.02
C GLY A 136 10.25 5.83 -32.59
N ASP A 137 10.73 6.07 -33.81
CA ASP A 137 11.47 5.06 -34.61
C ASP A 137 13.00 5.09 -34.40
N GLY A 138 13.55 6.06 -33.66
CA GLY A 138 15.01 6.23 -33.50
C GLY A 138 15.67 5.44 -32.36
N ILE A 139 14.91 4.65 -31.60
CA ILE A 139 15.43 3.84 -30.48
C ILE A 139 14.95 2.40 -30.60
N THR A 140 15.90 1.47 -30.69
CA THR A 140 15.62 0.03 -30.71
C THR A 140 16.01 -0.61 -29.38
N VAL A 141 15.06 -1.27 -28.72
CA VAL A 141 15.35 -2.05 -27.50
C VAL A 141 15.78 -3.47 -27.91
N LYS A 142 17.05 -3.81 -27.69
CA LYS A 142 17.66 -5.09 -28.08
C LYS A 142 17.34 -6.19 -27.09
N SER A 143 17.46 -5.90 -25.80
CA SER A 143 17.28 -6.88 -24.74
C SER A 143 16.64 -6.22 -23.50
N ILE A 144 15.89 -7.00 -22.74
CA ILE A 144 15.36 -6.58 -21.43
C ILE A 144 15.62 -7.71 -20.45
N ARG A 145 16.23 -7.38 -19.31
CA ARG A 145 16.51 -8.30 -18.23
C ARG A 145 15.87 -7.83 -16.93
N GLU A 146 15.00 -8.65 -16.37
CA GLU A 146 14.50 -8.49 -15.01
C GLU A 146 15.53 -9.06 -14.03
N ILE A 147 16.11 -8.21 -13.17
CA ILE A 147 16.97 -8.66 -12.07
C ILE A 147 16.10 -8.96 -10.85
N SER A 148 15.12 -8.09 -10.60
CA SER A 148 14.11 -8.26 -9.56
C SER A 148 12.85 -7.46 -9.93
N PRO A 149 11.72 -7.62 -9.20
CA PRO A 149 10.51 -6.84 -9.46
C PRO A 149 10.72 -5.32 -9.43
N VAL A 150 11.79 -4.87 -8.77
CA VAL A 150 12.16 -3.45 -8.60
C VAL A 150 13.50 -3.10 -9.24
N SER A 151 14.07 -3.95 -10.09
CA SER A 151 15.37 -3.73 -10.74
C SER A 151 15.42 -4.37 -12.13
N TRP A 152 15.72 -3.56 -13.13
CA TRP A 152 15.63 -3.89 -14.54
C TRP A 152 16.83 -3.34 -15.30
N GLU A 153 17.28 -4.08 -16.30
CA GLU A 153 18.29 -3.64 -17.25
C GLU A 153 17.79 -3.83 -18.67
N ALA A 154 18.24 -2.97 -19.58
CA ALA A 154 17.95 -3.10 -21.00
C ALA A 154 19.14 -2.65 -21.83
N ASP A 155 19.40 -3.40 -22.89
CA ASP A 155 20.33 -2.99 -23.94
C ASP A 155 19.53 -2.29 -25.04
N ILE A 156 20.02 -1.14 -25.48
CA ILE A 156 19.38 -0.30 -26.49
C ILE A 156 20.36 0.05 -27.61
N ASP A 157 19.80 0.43 -28.75
CA ASP A 157 20.49 1.10 -29.83
C ASP A 157 19.77 2.41 -30.11
N VAL A 158 20.52 3.51 -30.19
CA VAL A 158 19.95 4.85 -30.29
C VAL A 158 20.63 5.57 -31.44
N GLU A 159 19.92 5.60 -32.56
CA GLU A 159 20.32 6.32 -33.77
C GLU A 159 20.03 7.82 -33.60
N ASP A 160 18.88 8.15 -33.01
CA ASP A 160 18.47 9.53 -32.73
C ASP A 160 18.08 9.69 -31.27
N SER A 161 18.51 10.82 -30.68
CA SER A 161 18.11 11.18 -29.32
C SER A 161 16.58 11.23 -29.20
N GLY A 162 16.03 10.65 -28.14
CA GLY A 162 14.59 10.48 -28.03
C GLY A 162 14.10 10.18 -26.62
N LYS A 163 12.83 9.80 -26.52
CA LYS A 163 12.18 9.42 -25.27
C LYS A 163 11.93 7.93 -25.23
N LEU A 164 12.11 7.37 -24.04
CA LEU A 164 11.83 5.96 -23.79
C LEU A 164 10.86 5.81 -22.62
N ASN A 165 9.85 4.96 -22.82
CA ASN A 165 8.89 4.58 -21.79
C ASN A 165 9.45 3.40 -20.99
N PHE A 166 9.44 3.53 -19.67
CA PHE A 166 9.57 2.40 -18.75
C PHE A 166 8.22 2.16 -18.10
N TYR A 167 7.57 1.04 -18.48
CA TYR A 167 6.21 0.71 -18.05
C TYR A 167 6.17 0.17 -16.61
N VAL A 168 6.44 1.08 -15.68
CA VAL A 168 6.14 1.04 -14.25
C VAL A 168 5.44 2.34 -13.91
N LEU A 169 4.52 2.32 -12.93
CA LEU A 169 3.91 3.55 -12.44
C LEU A 169 5.02 4.45 -11.86
N ASN A 170 4.97 5.73 -12.22
CA ASN A 170 5.92 6.74 -11.76
C ASN A 170 5.67 7.05 -10.28
N PHE A 171 6.18 6.16 -9.44
CA PHE A 171 6.14 6.28 -7.99
C PHE A 171 7.48 6.80 -7.45
N PRO A 172 7.48 7.67 -6.42
CA PRO A 172 8.72 8.17 -5.83
C PRO A 172 9.69 7.04 -5.42
N GLY A 173 10.95 7.19 -5.80
CA GLY A 173 12.03 6.24 -5.50
C GLY A 173 12.57 5.51 -6.73
N TRP A 174 11.90 5.55 -7.88
CA TRP A 174 12.52 5.06 -9.12
C TRP A 174 13.72 5.92 -9.53
N VAL A 175 14.79 5.26 -9.96
CA VAL A 175 15.99 5.87 -10.52
C VAL A 175 16.35 5.14 -11.80
N VAL A 176 16.64 5.90 -12.85
CA VAL A 176 17.08 5.36 -14.13
C VAL A 176 18.43 5.96 -14.48
N TYR A 177 19.35 5.11 -14.93
CA TYR A 177 20.63 5.48 -15.50
C TYR A 177 20.67 5.08 -16.97
N VAL A 178 21.13 5.99 -17.81
CA VAL A 178 21.44 5.78 -19.23
C VAL A 178 22.96 5.92 -19.36
N ASN A 179 23.66 4.85 -19.73
CA ASN A 179 25.14 4.83 -19.78
C ASN A 179 25.79 5.38 -18.50
N ARG A 180 25.28 4.99 -17.32
CA ARG A 180 25.73 5.45 -15.98
C ARG A 180 25.44 6.92 -15.64
N ILE A 181 24.80 7.67 -16.53
CA ILE A 181 24.33 9.03 -16.24
C ILE A 181 22.89 8.94 -15.76
N ARG A 182 22.59 9.56 -14.62
CA ARG A 182 21.23 9.58 -14.07
C ARG A 182 20.31 10.40 -14.98
N ALA A 183 19.19 9.80 -15.38
CA ALA A 183 18.20 10.47 -16.20
C ALA A 183 17.13 11.17 -15.36
N ASP A 184 16.61 12.28 -15.87
CA ASP A 184 15.46 12.97 -15.29
C ASP A 184 14.17 12.24 -15.68
N LEU A 185 13.33 11.97 -14.68
CA LEU A 185 12.11 11.19 -14.83
C LEU A 185 10.90 12.12 -14.89
N SER A 186 10.03 11.87 -15.86
CA SER A 186 8.70 12.47 -15.96
C SER A 186 7.62 11.38 -16.02
N SER A 187 6.36 11.80 -15.88
CA SER A 187 5.22 10.90 -16.03
C SER A 187 4.68 10.96 -17.44
N GLY A 188 4.47 9.80 -18.05
CA GLY A 188 3.73 9.68 -19.31
C GLY A 188 2.21 9.74 -19.08
N GLU A 189 1.45 9.71 -20.18
CA GLU A 189 -0.02 9.75 -20.17
C GLU A 189 -0.66 8.61 -19.38
N SER A 190 -0.02 7.43 -19.41
CA SER A 190 -0.43 6.24 -18.67
C SER A 190 0.22 6.16 -17.28
N GLY A 191 0.69 7.29 -16.75
CA GLY A 191 1.32 7.37 -15.42
C GLY A 191 2.66 6.64 -15.32
N GLN A 192 3.22 6.19 -16.44
CA GLN A 192 4.46 5.45 -16.51
C GLN A 192 5.68 6.36 -16.42
N VAL A 193 6.85 5.79 -16.08
CA VAL A 193 8.11 6.55 -16.10
C VAL A 193 8.55 6.81 -17.53
N VAL A 194 8.88 8.07 -17.82
CA VAL A 194 9.42 8.52 -19.11
C VAL A 194 10.73 9.25 -18.86
N PHE A 195 11.74 9.00 -19.68
CA PHE A 195 13.03 9.69 -19.61
C PHE A 195 13.63 9.86 -21.00
N ASN A 196 14.53 10.83 -21.11
CA ASN A 196 15.27 11.10 -22.35
C ASN A 196 16.48 10.18 -22.45
N VAL A 197 16.78 9.76 -23.67
CA VAL A 197 17.94 8.94 -24.03
C VAL A 197 18.70 9.68 -25.12
N HIS A 198 20.02 9.80 -24.95
CA HIS A 198 20.90 10.48 -25.91
C HIS A 198 21.39 9.50 -26.98
N GLU A 199 21.75 10.04 -28.14
CA GLU A 199 22.39 9.31 -29.23
C GLU A 199 23.63 8.53 -28.75
N GLY A 200 23.80 7.31 -29.26
CA GLY A 200 24.89 6.42 -28.86
C GLY A 200 24.73 5.81 -27.47
N ALA A 201 23.58 5.98 -26.81
CA ALA A 201 23.29 5.25 -25.58
C ALA A 201 23.12 3.75 -25.86
N THR A 202 23.64 2.91 -24.95
CA THR A 202 23.67 1.45 -25.14
C THR A 202 23.04 0.69 -23.98
N GLU A 203 23.14 1.22 -22.76
CA GLU A 203 22.70 0.52 -21.55
C GLU A 203 21.73 1.39 -20.73
N ILE A 204 20.63 0.78 -20.30
CA ILE A 204 19.70 1.32 -19.31
C ILE A 204 19.76 0.46 -18.05
N LYS A 205 19.86 1.12 -16.89
CA LYS A 205 19.68 0.50 -15.57
C LYS A 205 18.59 1.24 -14.80
N ALA A 206 17.50 0.57 -14.47
CA ALA A 206 16.39 1.14 -13.72
C ALA A 206 16.15 0.35 -12.43
N TYR A 207 16.15 1.02 -11.28
CA TYR A 207 15.88 0.38 -10.01
C TYR A 207 15.17 1.31 -9.03
N TRP A 208 14.45 0.73 -8.08
CA TRP A 208 13.77 1.48 -7.02
C TRP A 208 14.65 1.58 -5.77
N THR A 209 14.67 2.76 -5.15
CA THR A 209 15.39 3.02 -3.90
C THR A 209 14.45 3.65 -2.85
N GLU A 210 14.81 3.45 -1.58
CA GLU A 210 14.15 4.08 -0.45
C GLU A 210 14.19 5.60 -0.54
N THR A 211 13.02 6.23 -0.35
CA THR A 211 12.87 7.69 -0.34
C THR A 211 13.28 8.26 1.01
N GLY A 212 13.61 9.55 1.05
CA GLY A 212 13.92 10.23 2.31
C GLY A 212 12.78 10.14 3.34
N SER A 213 11.53 10.27 2.88
CA SER A 213 10.35 10.15 3.75
C SER A 213 10.18 8.76 4.36
N ARG A 214 10.46 7.69 3.59
CA ARG A 214 10.39 6.31 4.10
C ARG A 214 11.49 6.05 5.12
N LYS A 215 12.71 6.50 4.87
CA LYS A 215 13.82 6.40 5.85
C LYS A 215 13.48 7.10 7.19
N VAL A 216 12.81 8.25 7.15
CA VAL A 216 12.34 8.93 8.37
C VAL A 216 11.26 8.11 9.09
N ALA A 217 10.29 7.54 8.36
CA ALA A 217 9.26 6.70 8.93
C ALA A 217 9.84 5.42 9.58
N ASP A 218 10.84 4.81 8.95
CA ASP A 218 11.55 3.65 9.47
C ASP A 218 12.29 4.00 10.78
N ALA A 219 12.94 5.16 10.82
CA ALA A 219 13.63 5.65 12.03
C ALA A 219 12.65 5.88 13.19
N ILE A 220 11.49 6.50 12.93
CA ILE A 220 10.43 6.69 13.95
C ILE A 220 9.92 5.34 14.46
N SER A 221 9.72 4.38 13.56
CA SER A 221 9.23 3.04 13.91
C SER A 221 10.24 2.30 14.79
N LEU A 222 11.52 2.33 14.41
CA LEU A 222 12.60 1.72 15.19
C LEU A 222 12.72 2.37 16.58
N PHE A 223 12.68 3.70 16.65
CA PHE A 223 12.71 4.43 17.92
C PHE A 223 11.52 4.07 18.82
N SER A 224 10.33 3.91 18.24
CA SER A 224 9.13 3.51 18.97
C SER A 224 9.26 2.10 19.57
N ILE A 225 9.83 1.15 18.82
CA ILE A 225 10.11 -0.21 19.31
C ILE A 225 11.10 -0.18 20.48
N ILE A 226 12.17 0.62 20.36
CA ILE A 226 13.17 0.77 21.42
C ILE A 226 12.52 1.31 22.71
N LEU A 227 11.68 2.34 22.60
CA LEU A 227 10.95 2.88 23.76
C LEU A 227 10.03 1.84 24.40
N LEU A 228 9.29 1.07 23.60
CA LEU A 228 8.40 0.02 24.09
C LEU A 228 9.15 -1.08 24.85
N ILE A 229 10.40 -1.37 24.49
CA ILE A 229 11.22 -2.37 25.18
C ILE A 229 11.83 -1.79 26.47
N ILE A 230 12.36 -0.57 26.43
CA ILE A 230 13.09 0.02 27.56
C ILE A 230 12.14 0.41 28.71
N PHE A 231 10.98 0.98 28.41
CA PHE A 231 10.07 1.52 29.43
C PHE A 231 9.61 0.47 30.48
N PRO A 232 9.12 -0.72 30.08
CA PRO A 232 8.70 -1.75 31.05
C PRO A 232 9.87 -2.38 31.83
N ILE A 233 11.06 -2.47 31.22
CA ILE A 233 12.26 -2.99 31.90
C ILE A 233 12.65 -2.04 33.05
N LYS A 234 12.56 -0.74 32.83
CA LYS A 234 12.89 0.26 33.85
C LYS A 234 11.89 0.26 35.02
N SER A 235 10.61 0.00 34.77
CA SER A 235 9.59 -0.11 35.83
C SER A 235 9.62 -1.42 36.61
N ALA A 236 10.29 -2.46 36.08
CA ALA A 236 10.42 -3.76 36.74
C ALA A 236 11.66 -3.87 37.64
N LEU A 237 12.58 -2.90 37.57
CA LEU A 237 13.72 -2.84 38.48
C LEU A 237 13.26 -2.26 39.82
N PRO A 238 13.47 -2.95 40.96
CA PRO A 238 13.11 -2.40 42.26
C PRO A 238 13.94 -1.12 42.52
N GLU A 239 13.27 -0.05 42.94
CA GLU A 239 13.96 1.11 43.51
C GLU A 239 14.73 0.62 44.74
N ASN A 240 16.07 0.61 44.64
CA ASN A 240 16.93 0.40 45.81
C ASN A 240 16.63 1.52 46.81
N LYS A 241 15.95 1.16 47.90
CA LYS A 241 15.82 1.99 49.11
C LYS A 241 17.14 2.03 49.87
#